data_AF-A0A7S3G8S6-F1
#
_entry.id   AF-A0A7S3G8S6-F1
#
_cell.length_a   1.000
_cell.length_b   1.000
_cell.length_c   1.000
_cell.angle_alpha   90.00
_cell.angle_beta   90.00
_cell.angle_gamma   90.00
#
_symmetry.space_group_name_H-M   'P 1'
#
loop_
_entity.id
_entity.type
_entity.pdbx_description
1 polymer ?
#
loop_
_entity_poly.entity_id
_entity_poly.type
_entity_poly.pdbx_seq_one_letter_code
_entity_poly.pdbx_strand_id
1 'polypeptide(L)'
;MDGDETNKPFLEEGGGGETATRVSTTRRVQVKRKNTVVLAAAFIAIVVVVASATIGIVLGTSSAPLLPSNASHLPFQVSRTPFGLRPSRCVQSVPSGTVIKTVADGVLHMYPGNSDWVHYSNCSTLLGIESDAALEKMLASVNVAPTRSSVHSVRPGTLGHRGNLEGARGKGRQLHTTSLSVTHAYSGYEAYPTGSATRFDATYTVPATPQKTSGQVLYYWIGLENTAGSENVVIQPVLAYGGNGGESGWSFASWNCCPAGYTHMAEAISGLNPGDVGQGTMAGTNDGKYTITSSFGGSSSVLVADDSLVFDLLVATIEVYDIASCSQLSSSPMTLSNMEAHDGSTVISPYWQPLHEGSSFLEPCGGTMSVSGSTFSITPTAAAPSGGDDESEGATADDDGYYLN
;
A
#
# COMPACT_ATOMS: atom_id res chain seq x y z
N MET A 1 56.33 14.47 46.03
CA MET A 1 56.05 15.79 45.43
C MET A 1 54.58 16.02 45.70
N ASP A 2 54.37 16.63 46.86
CA ASP A 2 53.09 16.90 47.50
C ASP A 2 52.52 18.26 47.08
N GLY A 3 51.24 18.48 47.38
CA GLY A 3 50.49 19.76 47.33
C GLY A 3 49.36 19.66 46.30
N ASP A 4 48.08 19.50 46.62
CA ASP A 4 47.19 20.14 47.62
C ASP A 4 46.99 21.65 47.42
N GLU A 5 45.76 22.09 47.74
CA GLU A 5 45.15 23.44 47.76
C GLU A 5 44.26 23.83 46.57
N THR A 6 43.07 24.45 46.72
CA THR A 6 42.14 24.66 47.84
C THR A 6 40.80 25.17 47.27
N ASN A 7 39.77 24.85 48.03
CA ASN A 7 38.38 25.30 48.08
C ASN A 7 38.19 26.84 48.18
N LYS A 8 37.15 27.44 47.55
CA LYS A 8 36.05 28.17 48.23
C LYS A 8 35.08 28.97 47.31
N PRO A 9 33.82 29.23 47.77
CA PRO A 9 32.70 29.78 47.01
C PRO A 9 32.48 31.29 47.23
N PHE A 10 31.68 31.91 46.35
CA PHE A 10 31.27 33.32 46.43
C PHE A 10 29.79 33.43 46.81
N LEU A 11 29.51 34.05 47.95
CA LEU A 11 28.21 34.56 48.41
C LEU A 11 28.45 35.98 48.94
N GLU A 12 27.66 36.94 48.46
CA GLU A 12 27.24 38.21 49.11
C GLU A 12 25.96 38.62 48.34
N GLU A 13 24.74 38.62 48.90
CA GLU A 13 24.12 39.44 49.96
C GLU A 13 23.93 40.95 49.63
N GLY A 14 22.68 41.38 49.83
CA GLY A 14 22.23 42.78 49.98
C GLY A 14 21.61 43.38 48.71
N GLY A 15 20.37 43.89 48.67
CA GLY A 15 19.37 44.18 49.69
C GLY A 15 18.45 45.30 49.17
N GLY A 16 17.23 45.41 49.70
CA GLY A 16 16.47 46.67 49.71
C GLY A 16 15.23 46.77 48.81
N GLY A 17 14.07 46.50 49.42
CA GLY A 17 12.83 47.30 49.42
C GLY A 17 12.32 47.98 48.15
N GLU A 18 11.07 47.69 47.78
CA GLU A 18 9.96 48.65 47.99
C GLU A 18 8.61 48.07 47.58
N THR A 19 7.62 48.34 48.41
CA THR A 19 6.20 48.07 48.27
C THR A 19 5.57 48.91 47.16
N ALA A 20 4.84 48.29 46.23
CA ALA A 20 3.86 48.98 45.39
C ALA A 20 2.61 48.11 45.16
N THR A 21 1.58 48.40 45.95
CA THR A 21 0.19 48.00 45.75
C THR A 21 -0.28 48.46 44.37
N ARG A 22 -0.64 47.55 43.46
CA ARG A 22 -1.28 47.89 42.19
C ARG A 22 -2.71 47.35 42.13
N VAL A 23 -3.63 48.29 42.23
CA VAL A 23 -5.07 48.17 41.99
C VAL A 23 -5.32 47.61 40.58
N SER A 24 -5.95 46.44 40.50
CA SER A 24 -6.48 45.88 39.24
C SER A 24 -7.81 46.56 38.92
N THR A 25 -7.78 47.58 38.07
CA THR A 25 -8.98 48.20 37.49
C THR A 25 -9.44 47.38 36.28
N THR A 26 -10.50 46.60 36.47
CA THR A 26 -11.22 45.91 35.39
C THR A 26 -11.91 46.94 34.48
N ARG A 27 -11.28 47.31 33.37
CA ARG A 27 -11.87 48.17 32.35
C ARG A 27 -12.58 47.31 31.30
N ARG A 28 -13.91 47.20 31.42
CA ARG A 28 -14.79 46.68 30.37
C ARG A 28 -14.69 47.58 29.13
N VAL A 29 -14.12 47.06 28.05
CA VAL A 29 -14.24 47.66 26.72
C VAL A 29 -15.55 47.16 26.10
N GLN A 30 -16.54 48.05 26.07
CA GLN A 30 -17.76 47.87 25.26
C GLN A 30 -17.40 48.07 23.78
N VAL A 31 -17.24 46.98 23.03
CA VAL A 31 -17.19 47.04 21.57
C VAL A 31 -18.62 47.12 21.04
N LYS A 32 -19.01 48.34 20.68
CA LYS A 32 -20.24 48.63 19.95
C LYS A 32 -19.98 48.31 18.47
N ARG A 33 -20.45 47.16 17.98
CA ARG A 33 -20.62 46.91 16.54
C ARG A 33 -22.08 46.65 16.25
N LYS A 34 -22.76 47.71 15.82
CA LYS A 34 -23.94 47.61 14.97
C LYS A 34 -23.44 47.23 13.58
N ASN A 35 -23.92 46.12 13.03
CA ASN A 35 -24.04 45.92 11.59
C ASN A 35 -25.20 44.95 11.38
N THR A 36 -26.37 45.54 11.16
CA THR A 36 -27.57 44.88 10.67
C THR A 36 -27.35 44.59 9.19
N VAL A 37 -27.13 43.32 8.83
CA VAL A 37 -27.21 42.88 7.43
C VAL A 37 -28.64 42.49 7.17
N VAL A 38 -29.32 43.30 6.36
CA VAL A 38 -30.64 43.04 5.80
C VAL A 38 -30.46 41.99 4.70
N LEU A 39 -31.07 40.81 4.87
CA LEU A 39 -31.26 39.85 3.77
C LEU A 39 -32.34 40.41 2.83
N ALA A 40 -31.92 40.88 1.65
CA ALA A 40 -32.81 41.06 0.52
C ALA A 40 -32.83 39.75 -0.29
N ALA A 41 -33.96 39.05 -0.26
CA ALA A 41 -34.23 37.90 -1.12
C ALA A 41 -34.45 38.41 -2.56
N ALA A 42 -33.50 38.13 -3.45
CA ALA A 42 -33.67 38.31 -4.88
C ALA A 42 -34.30 37.04 -5.46
N PHE A 43 -35.58 37.12 -5.82
CA PHE A 43 -36.25 36.10 -6.64
C PHE A 43 -35.70 36.18 -8.06
N ILE A 44 -34.92 35.18 -8.47
CA ILE A 44 -34.48 34.99 -9.85
C ILE A 44 -35.63 34.29 -10.60
N ALA A 45 -36.33 35.03 -11.46
CA ALA A 45 -37.20 34.45 -12.47
C ALA A 45 -36.35 33.97 -13.64
N ILE A 46 -36.09 32.66 -13.72
CA ILE A 46 -35.47 32.03 -14.89
C ILE A 46 -36.57 31.86 -15.95
N VAL A 47 -36.52 32.69 -16.98
CA VAL A 47 -37.28 32.50 -18.22
C VAL A 47 -36.57 31.41 -19.03
N VAL A 48 -37.14 30.22 -19.06
CA VAL A 48 -36.68 29.12 -19.94
C VAL A 48 -37.24 29.37 -21.34
N VAL A 49 -36.39 29.85 -22.25
CA VAL A 49 -36.67 29.87 -23.69
C VAL A 49 -36.32 28.49 -24.24
N VAL A 50 -37.32 27.66 -24.51
CA VAL A 50 -37.14 26.38 -25.20
C VAL A 50 -37.03 26.66 -26.70
N ALA A 51 -35.79 26.77 -27.20
CA ALA A 51 -35.52 26.68 -28.63
C ALA A 51 -35.45 25.19 -29.01
N SER A 52 -36.45 24.72 -29.74
CA SER A 52 -36.46 23.36 -30.31
C SER A 52 -35.49 23.31 -31.48
N ALA A 53 -34.30 22.72 -31.26
CA ALA A 53 -33.40 22.31 -32.32
C ALA A 53 -33.61 20.81 -32.59
N THR A 54 -34.17 20.50 -33.76
CA THR A 54 -34.26 19.14 -34.30
C THR A 54 -32.85 18.66 -34.64
N ILE A 55 -32.25 17.87 -33.75
CA ILE A 55 -31.01 17.14 -34.01
C ILE A 55 -31.38 15.84 -34.72
N GLY A 56 -31.01 15.73 -35.99
CA GLY A 56 -31.06 14.49 -36.74
C GLY A 56 -30.06 13.49 -36.16
N ILE A 57 -30.57 12.40 -35.58
CA ILE A 57 -29.75 11.28 -35.10
C ILE A 57 -29.28 10.50 -36.33
N VAL A 58 -28.01 10.65 -36.69
CA VAL A 58 -27.32 9.72 -37.60
C VAL A 58 -26.87 8.54 -36.75
N LEU A 59 -27.54 7.40 -36.91
CA LEU A 59 -27.13 6.11 -36.33
C LEU A 59 -25.88 5.62 -37.09
N GLY A 60 -24.71 6.12 -36.70
CA GLY A 60 -23.44 5.52 -37.07
C GLY A 60 -23.22 4.26 -36.25
N THR A 61 -23.21 3.10 -36.91
CA THR A 61 -22.79 1.83 -36.31
C THR A 61 -21.29 1.89 -36.02
N SER A 62 -20.94 2.43 -34.86
CA SER A 62 -19.59 2.33 -34.29
C SER A 62 -19.35 0.86 -33.95
N SER A 63 -18.62 0.18 -34.83
CA SER A 63 -18.03 -1.12 -34.51
C SER A 63 -16.90 -0.84 -33.54
N ALA A 64 -17.16 -1.06 -32.25
CA ALA A 64 -16.10 -1.05 -31.24
C ALA A 64 -15.04 -2.10 -31.68
N PRO A 65 -13.77 -1.70 -31.84
CA PRO A 65 -12.73 -2.66 -32.21
C PRO A 65 -12.61 -3.69 -31.09
N LEU A 66 -12.71 -4.96 -31.47
CA LEU A 66 -12.47 -6.10 -30.60
C LEU A 66 -11.04 -5.98 -30.06
N LEU A 67 -10.89 -5.80 -28.74
CA LEU A 67 -9.59 -5.75 -28.09
C LEU A 67 -8.92 -7.13 -28.20
N PRO A 68 -7.66 -7.20 -28.65
CA PRO A 68 -6.95 -8.47 -28.78
C PRO A 68 -6.67 -9.08 -27.40
N SER A 69 -7.01 -10.36 -27.24
CA SER A 69 -7.02 -11.11 -25.98
C SER A 69 -5.65 -11.60 -25.50
N ASN A 70 -4.55 -10.95 -25.88
CA ASN A 70 -3.21 -11.37 -25.49
C ASN A 70 -2.42 -10.20 -24.89
N ALA A 71 -2.06 -10.30 -23.61
CA ALA A 71 -1.20 -9.36 -22.87
C ALA A 71 0.23 -9.22 -23.46
N SER A 72 0.56 -9.93 -24.54
CA SER A 72 1.85 -9.88 -25.24
C SER A 72 2.02 -8.68 -26.20
N HIS A 73 1.17 -7.65 -26.11
CA HIS A 73 1.16 -6.55 -27.09
C HIS A 73 1.19 -5.14 -26.49
N LEU A 74 1.63 -4.97 -25.24
CA LEU A 74 1.99 -3.62 -24.81
C LEU A 74 3.22 -3.15 -25.61
N PRO A 75 3.22 -1.93 -26.16
CA PRO A 75 4.36 -1.38 -26.90
C PRO A 75 5.54 -1.02 -25.98
N PHE A 76 5.42 -1.29 -24.68
CA PHE A 76 6.42 -0.99 -23.65
C PHE A 76 6.50 -2.14 -22.63
N GLN A 77 7.65 -2.23 -21.98
CA GLN A 77 7.83 -3.09 -20.82
C GLN A 77 7.09 -2.51 -19.62
N VAL A 78 6.62 -3.39 -18.74
CA VAL A 78 5.96 -3.02 -17.48
C VAL A 78 6.79 -3.48 -16.29
N SER A 79 6.75 -2.67 -15.24
CA SER A 79 7.30 -2.93 -13.93
C SER A 79 6.16 -3.14 -12.93
N ARG A 80 6.38 -4.05 -12.00
CA ARG A 80 5.49 -4.29 -10.86
C ARG A 80 5.79 -3.20 -9.84
N THR A 81 4.75 -2.54 -9.34
CA THR A 81 4.87 -1.49 -8.33
C THR A 81 3.86 -1.79 -7.21
N PRO A 82 3.96 -1.15 -6.03
CA PRO A 82 2.95 -1.28 -4.98
C PRO A 82 1.67 -0.47 -5.29
N PHE A 83 1.36 -0.30 -6.58
CA PHE A 83 0.17 0.34 -7.12
C PHE A 83 -0.15 -0.20 -8.53
N GLY A 84 -0.02 -1.50 -8.73
CA GLY A 84 -0.24 -2.13 -10.03
C GLY A 84 0.93 -2.06 -11.00
N LEU A 85 0.70 -2.61 -12.19
CA LEU A 85 1.65 -2.55 -13.30
C LEU A 85 1.79 -1.13 -13.85
N ARG A 86 3.03 -0.71 -14.08
CA ARG A 86 3.39 0.60 -14.65
C ARG A 86 4.39 0.44 -15.78
N PRO A 87 4.38 1.30 -16.82
CA PRO A 87 5.43 1.26 -17.84
C PRO A 87 6.79 1.42 -17.18
N SER A 88 7.75 0.54 -17.49
CA SER A 88 9.06 0.55 -16.81
C SER A 88 9.80 1.87 -16.98
N ARG A 89 9.55 2.60 -18.07
CA ARG A 89 10.12 3.95 -18.30
C ARG A 89 9.53 5.05 -17.42
N CYS A 90 8.40 4.78 -16.77
CA CYS A 90 7.72 5.70 -15.88
C CYS A 90 7.86 5.28 -14.41
N VAL A 91 8.63 4.23 -14.13
CA VAL A 91 9.06 3.89 -12.76
C VAL A 91 10.48 4.41 -12.57
N GLN A 92 10.65 5.35 -11.65
CA GLN A 92 11.92 6.03 -11.42
C GLN A 92 12.44 5.74 -10.02
N SER A 93 13.66 5.22 -9.95
CA SER A 93 14.42 5.20 -8.69
C SER A 93 15.20 6.51 -8.57
N VAL A 94 15.08 7.17 -7.42
CA VAL A 94 15.72 8.46 -7.14
C VAL A 94 16.52 8.41 -5.84
N PRO A 95 17.56 9.23 -5.67
CA PRO A 95 18.31 9.30 -4.42
C PRO A 95 17.42 9.63 -3.21
N SER A 96 17.77 9.06 -2.05
CA SER A 96 17.07 9.34 -0.79
C SER A 96 17.13 10.84 -0.45
N GLY A 97 15.97 11.45 -0.20
CA GLY A 97 15.78 12.88 0.06
C GLY A 97 15.34 13.69 -1.16
N THR A 98 15.10 13.05 -2.31
CA THR A 98 14.57 13.73 -3.51
C THR A 98 13.18 14.30 -3.25
N VAL A 99 12.92 15.51 -3.74
CA VAL A 99 11.60 16.15 -3.74
C VAL A 99 10.96 15.98 -5.12
N ILE A 100 9.72 15.50 -5.14
CA ILE A 100 8.90 15.31 -6.34
C ILE A 100 7.76 16.32 -6.32
N LYS A 101 7.53 17.00 -7.43
CA LYS A 101 6.46 17.98 -7.58
C LYS A 101 5.73 17.79 -8.90
N THR A 102 4.43 17.58 -8.85
CA THR A 102 3.57 17.58 -10.04
C THR A 102 3.45 18.99 -10.63
N VAL A 103 3.57 19.09 -11.96
CA VAL A 103 3.30 20.29 -12.75
C VAL A 103 2.43 19.95 -13.95
N ALA A 104 1.86 20.95 -14.61
CA ALA A 104 0.82 20.74 -15.64
C ALA A 104 1.26 19.86 -16.83
N ASP A 105 2.56 19.83 -17.15
CA ASP A 105 3.12 19.07 -18.27
C ASP A 105 4.10 17.97 -17.83
N GLY A 106 4.16 17.64 -16.54
CA GLY A 106 5.06 16.61 -16.05
C GLY A 106 5.31 16.60 -14.55
N VAL A 107 6.52 16.18 -14.19
CA VAL A 107 7.04 16.22 -12.82
C VAL A 107 8.36 16.95 -12.76
N LEU A 108 8.58 17.66 -11.66
CA LEU A 108 9.86 18.26 -11.30
C LEU A 108 10.52 17.44 -10.20
N HIS A 109 11.82 17.19 -10.35
CA HIS A 109 12.66 16.58 -9.33
C HIS A 109 13.65 17.60 -8.78
N MET A 110 13.79 17.67 -7.47
CA MET A 110 14.90 18.35 -6.81
C MET A 110 15.72 17.33 -6.02
N TYR A 111 16.92 17.02 -6.53
CA TYR A 111 17.80 16.03 -5.92
C TYR A 111 18.49 16.56 -4.65
N PRO A 112 18.84 15.69 -3.69
CA PRO A 112 19.55 16.06 -2.48
C PRO A 112 20.84 16.85 -2.79
N GLY A 113 21.02 17.98 -2.11
CA GLY A 113 22.19 18.85 -2.30
C GLY A 113 22.15 19.73 -3.55
N ASN A 114 21.10 19.63 -4.37
CA ASN A 114 20.87 20.52 -5.50
C ASN A 114 19.78 21.57 -5.18
N SER A 115 19.89 22.75 -5.78
CA SER A 115 18.85 23.78 -5.75
C SER A 115 18.00 23.83 -7.02
N ASP A 116 18.46 23.18 -8.10
CA ASP A 116 17.82 23.24 -9.39
C ASP A 116 16.82 22.09 -9.58
N TRP A 117 15.70 22.42 -10.21
CA TRP A 117 14.67 21.46 -10.59
C TRP A 117 14.99 20.85 -11.95
N VAL A 118 14.86 19.53 -12.04
CA VAL A 118 14.91 18.77 -13.30
C VAL A 118 13.49 18.42 -13.72
N HIS A 119 13.10 18.82 -14.93
CA HIS A 119 11.78 18.55 -15.47
C HIS A 119 11.75 17.27 -16.29
N TYR A 120 10.68 16.50 -16.09
CA TYR A 120 10.32 15.32 -16.88
C TYR A 120 8.91 15.51 -17.39
N SER A 121 8.69 15.42 -18.70
CA SER A 121 7.36 15.48 -19.30
C SER A 121 6.46 14.34 -18.81
N ASN A 122 5.13 14.50 -18.83
CA ASN A 122 4.16 13.43 -18.52
C ASN A 122 4.55 12.06 -19.08
N CYS A 123 4.27 11.00 -18.32
CA CYS A 123 4.58 9.63 -18.74
C CYS A 123 3.89 9.27 -20.07
N SER A 124 2.62 9.66 -20.25
CA SER A 124 1.91 9.47 -21.52
C SER A 124 2.62 10.12 -22.70
N THR A 125 3.07 11.37 -22.56
CA THR A 125 3.87 12.08 -23.57
C THR A 125 5.16 11.34 -23.90
N LEU A 126 5.90 10.88 -22.88
CA LEU A 126 7.13 10.10 -23.06
C LEU A 126 6.88 8.80 -23.86
N LEU A 127 5.71 8.19 -23.69
CA LEU A 127 5.32 6.95 -24.35
C LEU A 127 4.62 7.17 -25.70
N GLY A 128 4.35 8.41 -26.09
CA GLY A 128 3.55 8.72 -27.29
C GLY A 128 2.10 8.26 -27.17
N ILE A 129 1.55 8.24 -25.95
CA ILE A 129 0.16 7.90 -25.64
C ILE A 129 -0.64 9.20 -25.50
N GLU A 130 -1.88 9.22 -25.98
CA GLU A 130 -2.69 10.44 -26.05
C GLU A 130 -2.96 11.13 -24.70
N SER A 131 -3.01 10.35 -23.61
CA SER A 131 -3.23 10.88 -22.25
C SER A 131 -2.89 9.84 -21.18
N ASP A 132 -2.71 10.29 -19.94
CA ASP A 132 -2.53 9.39 -18.79
C ASP A 132 -3.79 8.51 -18.56
N ALA A 133 -4.99 9.04 -18.82
CA ALA A 133 -6.22 8.25 -18.77
C ALA A 133 -6.24 7.10 -19.80
N ALA A 134 -5.68 7.32 -21.00
CA ALA A 134 -5.54 6.27 -22.00
C ALA A 134 -4.48 5.24 -21.57
N LEU A 135 -3.39 5.68 -20.95
CA LEU A 135 -2.39 4.78 -20.37
C LEU A 135 -3.00 3.91 -19.26
N GLU A 136 -3.75 4.49 -18.32
CA GLU A 136 -4.42 3.74 -17.25
C GLU A 136 -5.40 2.71 -17.81
N LYS A 137 -6.15 3.07 -18.86
CA LYS A 137 -7.04 2.13 -19.54
C LYS A 137 -6.28 0.97 -20.19
N MET A 138 -5.09 1.24 -20.77
CA MET A 138 -4.23 0.19 -21.32
C MET A 138 -3.70 -0.73 -20.20
N LEU A 139 -3.22 -0.17 -19.10
CA LEU A 139 -2.72 -0.94 -17.96
C LEU A 139 -3.82 -1.78 -17.32
N ALA A 140 -5.02 -1.24 -17.15
CA ALA A 140 -6.19 -1.96 -16.65
C ALA A 140 -6.56 -3.17 -17.54
N SER A 141 -6.33 -3.10 -18.86
CA SER A 141 -6.57 -4.23 -19.76
C SER A 141 -5.55 -5.38 -19.60
N VAL A 142 -4.38 -5.09 -19.03
CA VAL A 142 -3.31 -6.07 -18.76
C VAL A 142 -3.40 -6.59 -17.33
N ASN A 143 -3.84 -5.74 -16.40
CA ASN A 143 -4.34 -6.12 -15.08
C ASN A 143 -5.68 -6.85 -15.25
N VAL A 144 -5.70 -7.94 -16.03
CA VAL A 144 -6.83 -8.85 -16.05
C VAL A 144 -6.91 -9.40 -14.63
N ALA A 145 -7.83 -8.86 -13.84
CA ALA A 145 -8.22 -9.38 -12.54
C ALA A 145 -8.28 -10.90 -12.66
N PRO A 146 -7.72 -11.66 -11.70
CA PRO A 146 -7.59 -13.10 -11.82
C PRO A 146 -8.93 -13.64 -12.32
N THR A 147 -8.92 -14.22 -13.53
CA THR A 147 -10.10 -14.85 -14.12
C THR A 147 -10.74 -15.61 -12.99
N ARG A 148 -11.94 -15.16 -12.55
CA ARG A 148 -12.69 -15.69 -11.39
C ARG A 148 -12.19 -17.10 -11.19
N SER A 149 -11.32 -17.32 -10.21
CA SER A 149 -10.78 -18.65 -10.00
C SER A 149 -12.03 -19.49 -9.85
N SER A 150 -12.32 -20.32 -10.84
CA SER A 150 -13.58 -21.02 -10.89
C SER A 150 -13.42 -22.09 -9.85
N VAL A 151 -13.63 -21.70 -8.59
CA VAL A 151 -13.80 -22.58 -7.47
C VAL A 151 -15.09 -23.30 -7.80
N HIS A 152 -14.98 -24.36 -8.60
CA HIS A 152 -16.00 -25.39 -8.66
C HIS A 152 -15.99 -26.04 -7.29
N SER A 153 -16.61 -25.38 -6.32
CA SER A 153 -17.11 -26.02 -5.11
C SER A 153 -18.19 -26.97 -5.58
N VAL A 154 -17.80 -28.19 -5.99
CA VAL A 154 -18.74 -29.29 -6.17
C VAL A 154 -19.39 -29.49 -4.80
N ARG A 155 -20.63 -29.01 -4.66
CA ARG A 155 -21.43 -29.27 -3.46
C ARG A 155 -21.38 -30.77 -3.20
N PRO A 156 -21.03 -31.24 -1.99
CA PRO A 156 -21.27 -32.61 -1.61
C PRO A 156 -22.77 -32.85 -1.78
N GLY A 157 -23.14 -33.67 -2.77
CA GLY A 157 -24.52 -34.06 -2.97
C GLY A 157 -25.05 -34.61 -1.65
N THR A 158 -26.19 -34.09 -1.22
CA THR A 158 -26.94 -34.55 -0.07
C THR A 158 -27.26 -36.03 -0.27
N LEU A 159 -26.43 -36.91 0.30
CA LEU A 159 -26.68 -38.35 0.36
C LEU A 159 -27.77 -38.57 1.41
N GLY A 160 -29.01 -38.42 0.95
CA GLY A 160 -30.16 -38.99 1.62
C GLY A 160 -30.12 -40.51 1.51
N HIS A 161 -30.57 -41.15 2.58
CA HIS A 161 -30.93 -42.56 2.75
C HIS A 161 -29.90 -43.50 3.39
N ARG A 162 -30.29 -43.91 4.60
CA ARG A 162 -29.84 -45.08 5.35
C ARG A 162 -29.91 -46.33 4.46
N GLY A 163 -28.76 -46.95 4.24
CA GLY A 163 -28.64 -48.32 3.73
C GLY A 163 -27.34 -48.90 4.24
N ASN A 164 -27.44 -50.00 4.99
CA ASN A 164 -26.33 -50.83 5.44
C ASN A 164 -25.45 -51.23 4.24
N LEU A 165 -24.15 -50.92 4.30
CA LEU A 165 -23.13 -51.54 3.44
C LEU A 165 -21.85 -51.75 4.27
N GLU A 166 -21.76 -52.92 4.90
CA GLU A 166 -20.47 -53.57 5.12
C GLU A 166 -19.87 -53.91 3.73
N GLY A 167 -18.61 -53.55 3.52
CA GLY A 167 -17.83 -54.03 2.37
C GLY A 167 -17.69 -53.06 1.19
N ALA A 168 -16.91 -51.98 1.36
CA ALA A 168 -16.30 -51.27 0.24
C ALA A 168 -14.91 -50.73 0.62
N ARG A 169 -13.89 -51.59 0.57
CA ARG A 169 -12.50 -51.18 0.32
C ARG A 169 -12.46 -50.64 -1.11
N GLY A 170 -12.43 -49.32 -1.30
CA GLY A 170 -12.45 -48.77 -2.65
C GLY A 170 -12.24 -47.26 -2.74
N LYS A 171 -11.03 -46.90 -3.18
CA LYS A 171 -10.60 -45.67 -3.86
C LYS A 171 -10.43 -44.42 -2.99
N GLY A 172 -9.16 -44.13 -2.71
CA GLY A 172 -8.69 -42.87 -2.14
C GLY A 172 -9.34 -41.69 -2.84
N ARG A 173 -9.97 -40.85 -2.01
CA ARG A 173 -10.56 -39.59 -2.42
C ARG A 173 -9.39 -38.70 -2.85
N GLN A 174 -9.23 -38.47 -4.14
CA GLN A 174 -8.27 -37.49 -4.65
C GLN A 174 -8.60 -36.15 -3.99
N LEU A 175 -7.75 -35.73 -3.05
CA LEU A 175 -7.80 -34.38 -2.50
C LEU A 175 -7.61 -33.45 -3.69
N HIS A 176 -8.66 -32.70 -4.03
CA HIS A 176 -8.56 -31.63 -5.00
C HIS A 176 -7.57 -30.61 -4.43
N THR A 177 -6.33 -30.65 -4.91
CA THR A 177 -5.36 -29.60 -4.65
C THR A 177 -5.81 -28.38 -5.43
N THR A 178 -6.37 -27.41 -4.72
CA THR A 178 -6.67 -26.09 -5.29
C THR A 178 -5.36 -25.46 -5.71
N SER A 179 -5.10 -25.41 -7.03
CA SER A 179 -3.94 -24.72 -7.57
C SER A 179 -4.15 -23.21 -7.43
N LEU A 180 -3.27 -22.54 -6.68
CA LEU A 180 -3.21 -21.08 -6.63
C LEU A 180 -2.42 -20.58 -7.84
N SER A 181 -3.00 -19.67 -8.62
CA SER A 181 -2.28 -18.94 -9.66
C SER A 181 -2.79 -17.51 -9.69
N VAL A 182 -1.94 -16.56 -9.32
CA VAL A 182 -2.25 -15.13 -9.20
C VAL A 182 -1.17 -14.36 -9.93
N THR A 183 -1.54 -13.74 -11.05
CA THR A 183 -0.65 -12.83 -11.78
C THR A 183 -0.45 -11.52 -11.02
N HIS A 184 -1.55 -10.95 -10.53
CA HIS A 184 -1.59 -9.75 -9.71
C HIS A 184 -2.85 -9.80 -8.83
N ALA A 185 -2.70 -9.46 -7.55
CA ALA A 185 -3.81 -9.22 -6.65
C ALA A 185 -3.39 -8.30 -5.51
N TYR A 186 -4.33 -7.57 -4.97
CA TYR A 186 -4.17 -6.86 -3.70
C TYR A 186 -5.34 -7.18 -2.78
N SER A 187 -5.11 -7.06 -1.47
CA SER A 187 -6.15 -7.20 -0.46
C SER A 187 -5.71 -6.39 0.77
N GLY A 188 -6.67 -5.82 1.50
CA GLY A 188 -6.32 -4.95 2.61
C GLY A 188 -7.54 -4.32 3.25
N TYR A 189 -7.29 -3.23 3.97
CA TYR A 189 -8.30 -2.42 4.61
C TYR A 189 -8.09 -0.95 4.24
N GLU A 190 -9.21 -0.24 4.13
CA GLU A 190 -9.24 1.20 3.97
C GLU A 190 -10.03 1.85 5.11
N ALA A 191 -9.76 3.12 5.35
CA ALA A 191 -10.55 3.92 6.27
C ALA A 191 -10.59 5.38 5.83
N TYR A 192 -11.79 5.96 5.87
CA TYR A 192 -12.00 7.38 5.70
C TYR A 192 -11.87 8.07 7.06
N PRO A 193 -10.78 8.80 7.33
CA PRO A 193 -10.64 9.58 8.57
C PRO A 193 -11.72 10.67 8.65
N THR A 194 -12.11 11.07 9.86
CA THR A 194 -13.08 12.16 10.09
C THR A 194 -12.51 13.57 9.79
N GLY A 195 -11.31 13.65 9.22
CA GLY A 195 -10.55 14.85 8.89
C GLY A 195 -9.48 14.53 7.84
N SER A 196 -8.62 15.48 7.50
CA SER A 196 -7.52 15.25 6.54
C SER A 196 -6.31 14.66 7.25
N ALA A 197 -5.82 13.52 6.76
CA ALA A 197 -4.68 12.88 7.40
C ALA A 197 -3.38 13.63 7.04
N THR A 198 -2.81 14.28 8.04
CA THR A 198 -1.51 14.98 7.97
C THR A 198 -0.34 14.07 8.33
N ARG A 199 -0.58 12.96 9.02
CA ARG A 199 0.45 11.97 9.34
C ARG A 199 -0.15 10.58 9.40
N PHE A 200 0.59 9.57 8.97
CA PHE A 200 0.26 8.17 9.18
C PHE A 200 1.53 7.32 9.32
N ASP A 201 1.65 6.59 10.42
CA ASP A 201 2.83 5.79 10.76
C ASP A 201 2.48 4.35 11.08
N ALA A 202 3.42 3.45 10.87
CA ALA A 202 3.34 2.07 11.32
C ALA A 202 4.73 1.46 11.58
N THR A 203 4.77 0.51 12.51
CA THR A 203 5.91 -0.37 12.75
C THR A 203 5.77 -1.65 11.94
N TYR A 204 6.78 -1.94 11.13
CA TYR A 204 6.84 -3.08 10.22
C TYR A 204 7.68 -4.18 10.85
N THR A 205 7.12 -5.37 11.01
CA THR A 205 7.89 -6.58 11.34
C THR A 205 8.06 -7.42 10.08
N VAL A 206 9.31 -7.64 9.67
CA VAL A 206 9.63 -8.42 8.47
C VAL A 206 9.23 -9.88 8.70
N PRO A 207 8.35 -10.46 7.86
CA PRO A 207 7.92 -11.85 8.05
C PRO A 207 9.00 -12.82 7.56
N ALA A 208 8.80 -14.11 7.83
CA ALA A 208 9.64 -15.16 7.29
C ALA A 208 9.59 -15.20 5.77
N THR A 209 10.77 -15.35 5.17
CA THR A 209 10.96 -15.48 3.73
C THR A 209 10.06 -16.57 3.14
N PRO A 210 9.54 -16.39 1.92
CA PRO A 210 8.84 -17.45 1.20
C PRO A 210 9.68 -18.73 1.10
N GLN A 211 9.03 -19.88 1.27
CA GLN A 211 9.71 -21.19 1.16
C GLN A 211 10.17 -21.48 -0.27
N LYS A 212 9.46 -20.94 -1.27
CA LYS A 212 9.79 -21.04 -2.69
C LYS A 212 9.98 -19.64 -3.25
N THR A 213 11.11 -19.41 -3.90
CA THR A 213 11.39 -18.16 -4.63
C THR A 213 11.47 -18.45 -6.12
N SER A 214 10.58 -17.83 -6.89
CA SER A 214 10.48 -17.97 -8.35
C SER A 214 9.98 -16.68 -8.99
N GLY A 215 10.60 -15.55 -8.64
CA GLY A 215 10.32 -14.24 -9.25
C GLY A 215 9.01 -13.60 -8.81
N GLN A 216 8.35 -14.09 -7.75
CA GLN A 216 7.20 -13.41 -7.17
C GLN A 216 7.60 -12.09 -6.53
N VAL A 217 6.63 -11.21 -6.38
CA VAL A 217 6.76 -9.98 -5.61
C VAL A 217 5.69 -9.94 -4.54
N LEU A 218 6.07 -9.57 -3.32
CA LEU A 218 5.16 -9.27 -2.22
C LEU A 218 5.41 -7.82 -1.79
N TYR A 219 4.37 -7.01 -1.70
CA TYR A 219 4.41 -5.66 -1.15
C TYR A 219 3.49 -5.58 0.07
N TYR A 220 3.99 -4.97 1.13
CA TYR A 220 3.24 -4.69 2.34
C TYR A 220 3.43 -3.23 2.72
N TRP A 221 2.33 -2.51 2.92
CA TRP A 221 2.39 -1.07 3.11
C TRP A 221 1.17 -0.51 3.82
N ILE A 222 1.40 0.59 4.52
CA ILE A 222 0.37 1.59 4.82
C ILE A 222 0.48 2.73 3.79
N GLY A 223 -0.63 3.40 3.50
CA GLY A 223 -0.66 4.48 2.52
C GLY A 223 -1.62 5.60 2.87
N LEU A 224 -1.32 6.78 2.34
CA LEU A 224 -2.19 7.94 2.28
C LEU A 224 -2.56 8.17 0.83
N GLU A 225 -3.86 8.13 0.52
CA GLU A 225 -4.37 8.32 -0.84
C GLU A 225 -5.29 9.56 -0.93
N ASN A 226 -5.18 10.28 -2.03
CA ASN A 226 -6.05 11.40 -2.39
C ASN A 226 -7.18 10.89 -3.30
N THR A 227 -8.41 10.86 -2.77
CA THR A 227 -9.58 10.36 -3.52
C THR A 227 -10.36 11.46 -4.25
N ALA A 228 -10.07 12.72 -3.94
CA ALA A 228 -10.74 13.87 -4.56
C ALA A 228 -10.19 14.26 -5.95
N GLY A 229 -8.99 13.78 -6.30
CA GLY A 229 -8.31 14.10 -7.56
C GLY A 229 -8.54 13.05 -8.65
N SER A 230 -8.23 13.41 -9.90
CA SER A 230 -8.23 12.45 -11.02
C SER A 230 -6.98 11.57 -11.06
N GLU A 231 -5.97 11.86 -10.24
CA GLU A 231 -4.63 11.27 -10.34
C GLU A 231 -4.36 10.15 -9.32
N ASN A 232 -5.33 9.79 -8.47
CA ASN A 232 -5.25 8.73 -7.43
C ASN A 232 -3.84 8.61 -6.81
N VAL A 233 -3.31 9.75 -6.34
CA VAL A 233 -1.96 9.80 -5.78
C VAL A 233 -1.98 9.13 -4.41
N VAL A 234 -1.14 8.11 -4.25
CA VAL A 234 -0.81 7.42 -3.02
C VAL A 234 0.67 7.61 -2.67
N ILE A 235 0.90 8.02 -1.44
CA ILE A 235 2.24 8.01 -0.83
C ILE A 235 2.30 6.85 0.16
N GLN A 236 3.44 6.15 0.21
CA GLN A 236 3.53 4.92 0.99
C GLN A 236 4.99 4.51 1.31
N PRO A 237 5.31 4.16 2.57
CA PRO A 237 6.47 3.33 2.89
C PRO A 237 6.16 1.85 2.63
N VAL A 238 7.03 1.15 1.91
CA VAL A 238 6.72 -0.17 1.33
C VAL A 238 7.80 -1.20 1.64
N LEU A 239 7.46 -2.17 2.49
CA LEU A 239 8.26 -3.38 2.69
C LEU A 239 7.95 -4.35 1.54
N ALA A 240 8.99 -4.81 0.85
CA ALA A 240 8.82 -5.70 -0.30
C ALA A 240 9.72 -6.93 -0.24
N TYR A 241 9.24 -8.06 -0.77
CA TYR A 241 10.06 -9.22 -1.13
C TYR A 241 10.17 -9.31 -2.65
N GLY A 242 11.39 -9.31 -3.20
CA GLY A 242 11.60 -9.36 -4.66
C GLY A 242 11.17 -8.10 -5.42
N GLY A 243 10.73 -7.05 -4.71
CA GLY A 243 10.22 -5.79 -5.24
C GLY A 243 11.25 -4.64 -5.18
N ASN A 244 10.76 -3.41 -5.01
CA ASN A 244 11.55 -2.19 -4.79
C ASN A 244 12.78 -2.01 -5.70
N GLY A 245 12.58 -2.01 -7.02
CA GLY A 245 13.68 -1.87 -7.98
C GLY A 245 14.36 -3.19 -8.37
N GLY A 246 13.78 -4.33 -7.99
CA GLY A 246 14.28 -5.66 -8.35
C GLY A 246 15.24 -6.26 -7.31
N GLU A 247 15.18 -5.78 -6.07
CA GLU A 247 16.00 -6.26 -4.97
C GLU A 247 15.75 -7.74 -4.69
N SER A 248 16.83 -8.50 -4.47
CA SER A 248 16.71 -9.88 -4.03
C SER A 248 16.42 -9.94 -2.54
N GLY A 249 15.29 -10.52 -2.16
CA GLY A 249 14.91 -10.67 -0.75
C GLY A 249 14.07 -9.50 -0.23
N TRP A 250 14.13 -9.28 1.09
CA TRP A 250 13.40 -8.20 1.75
C TRP A 250 14.12 -6.86 1.62
N SER A 251 13.36 -5.84 1.25
CA SER A 251 13.80 -4.45 1.17
C SER A 251 12.71 -3.49 1.62
N PHE A 252 13.09 -2.28 2.02
CA PHE A 252 12.16 -1.25 2.48
C PHE A 252 12.43 0.08 1.76
N ALA A 253 11.41 0.62 1.08
CA ALA A 253 11.56 1.84 0.27
C ALA A 253 10.35 2.76 0.41
N SER A 254 10.56 4.04 0.15
CA SER A 254 9.54 5.09 0.18
C SER A 254 9.10 5.43 -1.23
N TRP A 255 7.79 5.45 -1.46
CA TRP A 255 7.19 5.57 -2.79
C TRP A 255 6.20 6.72 -2.86
N ASN A 256 6.17 7.40 -4.01
CA ASN A 256 5.12 8.34 -4.41
C ASN A 256 4.60 7.91 -5.79
N CYS A 257 3.34 7.49 -5.84
CA CYS A 257 2.60 7.18 -7.06
C CYS A 257 1.34 8.06 -7.10
N CYS A 258 0.78 8.50 -8.22
CA CYS A 258 1.36 8.48 -9.54
C CYS A 258 1.37 9.88 -10.16
N PRO A 259 2.13 10.83 -9.57
CA PRO A 259 2.19 12.20 -10.05
C PRO A 259 2.55 12.23 -11.55
N ALA A 260 1.68 12.82 -12.36
CA ALA A 260 1.79 12.90 -13.82
C ALA A 260 2.06 11.55 -14.53
N GLY A 261 1.49 10.46 -14.00
CA GLY A 261 1.65 9.10 -14.51
C GLY A 261 2.98 8.42 -14.17
N TYR A 262 3.84 9.04 -13.36
CA TYR A 262 5.09 8.45 -12.88
C TYR A 262 4.94 7.79 -11.53
N THR A 263 5.70 6.72 -11.33
CA THR A 263 5.89 6.10 -10.02
C THR A 263 7.32 6.34 -9.56
N HIS A 264 7.50 7.00 -8.43
CA HIS A 264 8.81 7.30 -7.87
C HIS A 264 9.08 6.44 -6.64
N MET A 265 10.32 5.98 -6.52
CA MET A 265 10.81 5.23 -5.38
C MET A 265 12.17 5.80 -4.96
N ALA A 266 12.33 6.13 -3.68
CA ALA A 266 13.65 6.43 -3.13
C ALA A 266 14.52 5.15 -3.06
N GLU A 267 15.84 5.31 -3.10
CA GLU A 267 16.79 4.19 -2.93
C GLU A 267 16.39 3.26 -1.78
N ALA A 268 16.21 1.97 -2.08
CA ALA A 268 15.71 1.00 -1.12
C ALA A 268 16.76 0.65 -0.07
N ILE A 269 16.31 0.36 1.15
CA ILE A 269 17.12 -0.31 2.17
C ILE A 269 17.00 -1.81 1.90
N SER A 270 18.11 -2.46 1.55
CA SER A 270 18.15 -3.90 1.22
C SER A 270 18.75 -4.74 2.34
N GLY A 271 18.61 -6.07 2.23
CA GLY A 271 19.26 -7.02 3.14
C GLY A 271 18.53 -7.20 4.48
N LEU A 272 17.23 -6.92 4.52
CA LEU A 272 16.41 -7.15 5.71
C LEU A 272 16.20 -8.66 5.94
N ASN A 273 16.15 -9.05 7.21
CA ASN A 273 16.00 -10.42 7.65
C ASN A 273 14.63 -10.62 8.34
N PRO A 274 14.07 -11.84 8.32
CA PRO A 274 12.90 -12.15 9.13
C PRO A 274 13.06 -11.76 10.59
N GLY A 275 12.05 -11.09 11.14
CA GLY A 275 12.03 -10.58 12.51
C GLY A 275 12.63 -9.18 12.68
N ASP A 276 13.26 -8.63 11.65
CA ASP A 276 13.69 -7.23 11.65
C ASP A 276 12.49 -6.30 11.82
N VAL A 277 12.71 -5.19 12.54
CA VAL A 277 11.69 -4.19 12.84
C VAL A 277 12.08 -2.84 12.24
N GLY A 278 11.24 -2.32 11.34
CA GLY A 278 11.39 -1.01 10.72
C GLY A 278 10.24 -0.07 11.05
N GLN A 279 10.40 1.21 10.72
CA GLN A 279 9.34 2.22 10.83
C GLN A 279 9.05 2.82 9.46
N GLY A 280 7.78 2.85 9.10
CA GLY A 280 7.26 3.57 7.95
C GLY A 280 6.45 4.77 8.40
N THR A 281 6.76 5.95 7.88
CA THR A 281 6.06 7.20 8.23
C THR A 281 5.73 8.00 6.98
N MET A 282 4.60 8.68 7.02
CA MET A 282 4.23 9.76 6.10
C MET A 282 3.86 10.95 6.97
N ALA A 283 4.55 12.07 6.83
CA ALA A 283 4.34 13.25 7.67
C ALA A 283 4.27 14.52 6.83
N GLY A 284 3.15 15.22 6.97
CA GLY A 284 2.92 16.53 6.41
C GLY A 284 3.85 17.57 7.03
N THR A 285 4.31 18.51 6.20
CA THR A 285 5.16 19.62 6.60
C THR A 285 4.37 20.92 6.60
N ASN A 286 4.91 21.97 7.25
CA ASN A 286 4.23 23.27 7.34
C ASN A 286 4.04 23.97 5.98
N ASP A 287 4.80 23.58 4.95
CA ASP A 287 4.70 24.07 3.58
C ASP A 287 3.77 23.20 2.69
N GLY A 288 3.02 22.26 3.29
CA GLY A 288 2.02 21.46 2.58
C GLY A 288 2.59 20.27 1.81
N LYS A 289 3.86 19.92 2.03
CA LYS A 289 4.49 18.72 1.48
C LYS A 289 4.29 17.53 2.41
N TYR A 290 4.60 16.34 1.94
CA TYR A 290 4.68 15.14 2.76
C TYR A 290 6.06 14.52 2.63
N THR A 291 6.68 14.22 3.78
CA THR A 291 7.90 13.40 3.83
C THR A 291 7.51 11.95 4.10
N ILE A 292 7.93 11.06 3.22
CA ILE A 292 7.73 9.62 3.31
C ILE A 292 9.06 9.02 3.74
N THR A 293 9.07 8.30 4.85
CA THR A 293 10.29 7.68 5.37
C THR A 293 10.07 6.20 5.64
N SER A 294 10.96 5.38 5.08
CA SER A 294 11.14 3.99 5.44
C SER A 294 12.48 3.88 6.15
N SER A 295 12.48 3.43 7.41
CA SER A 295 13.70 3.39 8.22
C SER A 295 13.91 2.03 8.88
N PHE A 296 15.17 1.59 8.88
CA PHE A 296 15.60 0.32 9.47
C PHE A 296 17.09 0.39 9.83
N GLY A 297 17.46 -0.11 11.02
CA GLY A 297 18.88 -0.27 11.40
C GLY A 297 19.72 1.01 11.32
N GLY A 298 19.11 2.19 11.48
CA GLY A 298 19.77 3.50 11.32
C GLY A 298 19.90 4.00 9.87
N SER A 299 19.47 3.19 8.89
CA SER A 299 19.35 3.59 7.48
C SER A 299 17.94 4.12 7.19
N SER A 300 17.83 5.03 6.21
CA SER A 300 16.55 5.61 5.79
C SER A 300 16.47 5.75 4.27
N SER A 301 15.37 5.28 3.70
CA SER A 301 14.85 5.68 2.40
C SER A 301 13.90 6.85 2.64
N VAL A 302 14.10 7.97 1.96
CA VAL A 302 13.31 9.19 2.14
C VAL A 302 12.86 9.74 0.78
N LEU A 303 11.59 10.10 0.66
CA LEU A 303 11.04 10.79 -0.50
C LEU A 303 10.14 11.93 -0.03
N VAL A 304 10.14 13.08 -0.71
CA VAL A 304 9.27 14.22 -0.38
C VAL A 304 8.30 14.46 -1.53
N ALA A 305 7.00 14.45 -1.23
CA ALA A 305 5.92 14.78 -2.17
C ALA A 305 5.49 16.24 -1.97
N ASP A 306 5.62 17.05 -3.02
CA ASP A 306 5.22 18.47 -3.10
C ASP A 306 4.09 18.63 -4.13
N ASP A 307 3.04 17.81 -3.97
CA ASP A 307 1.90 17.75 -4.87
C ASP A 307 0.73 18.65 -4.41
N SER A 308 0.85 19.27 -3.23
CA SER A 308 -0.20 20.11 -2.61
C SER A 308 -1.56 19.41 -2.50
N LEU A 309 -1.55 18.08 -2.29
CA LEU A 309 -2.74 17.25 -2.21
C LEU A 309 -3.21 17.08 -0.76
N VAL A 310 -4.50 16.82 -0.62
CA VAL A 310 -5.14 16.45 0.65
C VAL A 310 -5.36 14.95 0.64
N PHE A 311 -4.73 14.23 1.57
CA PHE A 311 -4.93 12.79 1.68
C PHE A 311 -6.09 12.49 2.63
N ASP A 312 -7.12 11.85 2.09
CA ASP A 312 -8.42 11.60 2.74
C ASP A 312 -8.81 10.12 2.79
N LEU A 313 -7.89 9.23 2.40
CA LEU A 313 -8.02 7.79 2.55
C LEU A 313 -6.76 7.20 3.19
N LEU A 314 -6.96 6.42 4.25
CA LEU A 314 -5.93 5.61 4.88
C LEU A 314 -6.03 4.18 4.35
N VAL A 315 -4.90 3.58 4.00
CA VAL A 315 -4.85 2.23 3.41
C VAL A 315 -3.83 1.37 4.17
N ALA A 316 -4.14 0.09 4.36
CA ALA A 316 -3.21 -0.94 4.83
C ALA A 316 -3.38 -2.21 3.98
N THR A 317 -2.36 -2.58 3.21
CA THR A 317 -2.53 -3.49 2.07
C THR A 317 -1.38 -4.50 1.96
N ILE A 318 -1.72 -5.68 1.45
CA ILE A 318 -0.80 -6.59 0.77
C ILE A 318 -1.11 -6.58 -0.73
N GLU A 319 -0.07 -6.49 -1.53
CA GLU A 319 -0.14 -6.62 -2.98
C GLU A 319 0.89 -7.65 -3.46
N VAL A 320 0.48 -8.54 -4.35
CA VAL A 320 1.29 -9.67 -4.79
C VAL A 320 1.31 -9.81 -6.30
N TYR A 321 2.42 -10.34 -6.81
CA TYR A 321 2.62 -10.64 -8.21
C TYR A 321 3.22 -12.02 -8.41
N ASP A 322 2.75 -12.72 -9.44
CA ASP A 322 3.31 -13.99 -9.94
C ASP A 322 3.41 -15.10 -8.88
N ILE A 323 2.31 -15.28 -8.14
CA ILE A 323 2.15 -16.36 -7.15
C ILE A 323 1.53 -17.58 -7.83
N ALA A 324 2.31 -18.66 -7.96
CA ALA A 324 1.90 -19.95 -8.51
C ALA A 324 1.72 -21.04 -7.42
N SER A 325 2.08 -20.75 -6.17
CA SER A 325 1.82 -21.64 -5.03
C SER A 325 1.86 -20.88 -3.70
N CYS A 326 1.16 -21.39 -2.68
CA CYS A 326 1.16 -20.80 -1.34
C CYS A 326 2.55 -20.67 -0.71
N SER A 327 3.48 -21.56 -1.07
CA SER A 327 4.88 -21.50 -0.62
C SER A 327 5.67 -20.29 -1.15
N GLN A 328 5.10 -19.52 -2.10
CA GLN A 328 5.66 -18.25 -2.57
C GLN A 328 5.21 -17.03 -1.75
N LEU A 329 4.19 -17.17 -0.89
CA LEU A 329 3.85 -16.18 0.13
C LEU A 329 4.82 -16.29 1.31
N SER A 330 4.84 -15.29 2.21
CA SER A 330 5.63 -15.38 3.44
C SER A 330 5.23 -16.61 4.27
N SER A 331 6.16 -17.18 5.02
CA SER A 331 5.90 -18.40 5.81
C SER A 331 5.53 -18.12 7.27
N SER A 332 5.56 -16.85 7.68
CA SER A 332 5.06 -16.37 8.95
C SER A 332 4.09 -15.20 8.75
N PRO A 333 3.30 -14.84 9.78
CA PRO A 333 2.53 -13.62 9.78
C PRO A 333 3.41 -12.40 9.53
N MET A 334 2.86 -11.45 8.79
CA MET A 334 3.35 -10.09 8.65
C MET A 334 2.44 -9.17 9.47
N THR A 335 3.04 -8.20 10.18
CA THR A 335 2.29 -7.24 11.00
C THR A 335 2.74 -5.82 10.72
N LEU A 336 1.75 -4.94 10.51
CA LEU A 336 1.87 -3.49 10.65
C LEU A 336 1.25 -3.13 12.00
N SER A 337 2.08 -2.84 12.98
CA SER A 337 1.64 -2.50 14.35
C SER A 337 1.81 -1.01 14.62
N ASN A 338 1.20 -0.52 15.71
CA ASN A 338 1.24 0.90 16.08
C ASN A 338 0.80 1.82 14.93
N MET A 339 -0.16 1.37 14.12
CA MET A 339 -0.78 2.17 13.07
C MET A 339 -1.49 3.37 13.70
N GLU A 340 -1.01 4.57 13.42
CA GLU A 340 -1.52 5.81 14.03
C GLU A 340 -1.58 6.93 13.00
N ALA A 341 -2.77 7.49 12.79
CA ALA A 341 -3.00 8.61 11.88
C ALA A 341 -3.29 9.90 12.66
N HIS A 342 -2.90 11.07 12.12
CA HIS A 342 -3.12 12.38 12.75
C HIS A 342 -3.70 13.41 11.78
N ASP A 343 -4.58 14.27 12.31
CA ASP A 343 -4.96 15.56 11.72
C ASP A 343 -4.32 16.68 12.57
N GLY A 344 -3.23 17.26 12.06
CA GLY A 344 -2.33 18.10 12.83
C GLY A 344 -1.73 17.35 14.03
N SER A 345 -2.05 17.81 15.24
CA SER A 345 -1.61 17.18 16.50
C SER A 345 -2.62 16.18 17.06
N THR A 346 -3.75 15.97 16.39
CA THR A 346 -4.85 15.15 16.90
C THR A 346 -4.80 13.76 16.29
N VAL A 347 -4.67 12.73 17.14
CA VAL A 347 -4.80 11.33 16.73
C VAL A 347 -6.21 11.07 16.19
N ILE A 348 -6.29 10.47 15.02
CA ILE A 348 -7.54 10.03 14.39
C ILE A 348 -7.71 8.53 14.61
N SER A 349 -8.91 8.12 14.99
CA SER A 349 -9.28 6.70 15.09
C SER A 349 -10.05 6.28 13.83
N PRO A 350 -9.40 5.64 12.84
CA PRO A 350 -10.06 5.17 11.63
C PRO A 350 -11.07 4.06 11.91
N TYR A 351 -12.17 4.06 11.15
CA TYR A 351 -13.04 2.90 11.01
C TYR A 351 -12.61 2.09 9.79
N TRP A 352 -11.91 0.99 10.04
CA TRP A 352 -11.38 0.12 8.99
C TRP A 352 -12.48 -0.72 8.33
N GLN A 353 -12.50 -0.71 7.01
CA GLN A 353 -13.37 -1.52 6.16
C GLN A 353 -12.51 -2.39 5.24
N PRO A 354 -12.88 -3.65 4.98
CA PRO A 354 -12.19 -4.46 3.98
C PRO A 354 -12.26 -3.78 2.61
N LEU A 355 -11.15 -3.77 1.88
CA LEU A 355 -11.14 -3.32 0.48
C LEU A 355 -12.14 -4.15 -0.34
N HIS A 356 -13.03 -3.47 -1.08
CA HIS A 356 -14.21 -4.07 -1.73
C HIS A 356 -13.90 -5.04 -2.88
N GLU A 357 -12.65 -5.08 -3.37
CA GLU A 357 -12.22 -5.98 -4.43
C GLU A 357 -11.13 -6.94 -3.91
N GLY A 358 -11.44 -8.22 -3.94
CA GLY A 358 -10.49 -9.29 -3.60
C GLY A 358 -11.07 -10.28 -2.60
N SER A 359 -11.75 -11.31 -3.11
CA SER A 359 -11.71 -12.61 -2.45
C SER A 359 -10.25 -12.86 -2.11
N SER A 360 -9.91 -12.87 -0.81
CA SER A 360 -8.54 -12.87 -0.34
C SER A 360 -7.79 -13.94 -1.11
N PHE A 361 -6.81 -13.55 -1.93
CA PHE A 361 -5.99 -14.51 -2.67
C PHE A 361 -5.21 -15.44 -1.73
N LEU A 362 -5.26 -15.14 -0.43
CA LEU A 362 -4.79 -15.96 0.67
C LEU A 362 -5.78 -17.08 1.05
N GLU A 363 -7.09 -16.96 0.79
CA GLU A 363 -8.11 -17.97 1.15
C GLU A 363 -7.82 -19.36 0.56
N PRO A 364 -7.40 -19.52 -0.71
CA PRO A 364 -7.00 -20.83 -1.24
C PRO A 364 -5.80 -21.44 -0.50
N CYS A 365 -4.99 -20.60 0.14
CA CYS A 365 -3.93 -21.04 1.05
C CYS A 365 -4.43 -21.24 2.48
N GLY A 366 -5.66 -20.84 2.82
CA GLY A 366 -6.24 -20.77 4.17
C GLY A 366 -5.89 -19.50 4.96
N GLY A 367 -5.22 -18.55 4.29
CA GLY A 367 -4.63 -17.39 4.95
C GLY A 367 -5.71 -16.37 5.31
N THR A 368 -5.41 -15.55 6.29
CA THR A 368 -6.34 -14.56 6.84
C THR A 368 -5.69 -13.19 6.93
N MET A 369 -6.54 -12.16 6.96
CA MET A 369 -6.13 -10.80 7.28
C MET A 369 -7.11 -10.22 8.27
N SER A 370 -6.62 -9.31 9.12
CA SER A 370 -7.46 -8.58 10.03
C SER A 370 -6.83 -7.25 10.42
N VAL A 371 -7.68 -6.30 10.79
CA VAL A 371 -7.27 -5.13 11.56
C VAL A 371 -7.89 -5.23 12.94
N SER A 372 -7.06 -5.14 13.98
CA SER A 372 -7.49 -5.11 15.37
C SER A 372 -6.77 -3.97 16.10
N GLY A 373 -7.52 -2.97 16.54
CA GLY A 373 -6.93 -1.74 17.10
C GLY A 373 -6.01 -1.05 16.08
N SER A 374 -4.77 -0.82 16.48
CA SER A 374 -3.70 -0.22 15.66
C SER A 374 -2.82 -1.26 14.96
N THR A 375 -3.29 -2.50 14.80
CA THR A 375 -2.52 -3.57 14.18
C THR A 375 -3.25 -4.18 12.98
N PHE A 376 -2.62 -4.14 11.81
CA PHE A 376 -2.98 -4.93 10.64
C PHE A 376 -2.10 -6.18 10.61
N SER A 377 -2.74 -7.35 10.51
CA SER A 377 -2.06 -8.64 10.48
C SER A 377 -2.45 -9.40 9.23
N ILE A 378 -1.45 -9.97 8.57
CA ILE A 378 -1.61 -10.88 7.43
C ILE A 378 -0.98 -12.19 7.83
N THR A 379 -1.79 -13.24 7.91
CA THR A 379 -1.32 -14.60 8.21
C THR A 379 -1.50 -15.45 6.97
N PRO A 380 -0.44 -15.66 6.16
CA PRO A 380 -0.44 -16.77 5.22
C PRO A 380 -0.48 -18.06 6.02
N THR A 381 -1.34 -19.01 5.67
CA THR A 381 -1.39 -20.28 6.40
C THR A 381 -0.05 -20.95 6.31
N ALA A 382 0.33 -21.60 7.42
CA ALA A 382 1.38 -22.58 7.43
C ALA A 382 1.18 -23.50 6.22
N ALA A 383 2.22 -23.64 5.39
CA ALA A 383 2.28 -24.70 4.41
C ALA A 383 1.74 -25.96 5.09
N ALA A 384 0.66 -26.54 4.53
CA ALA A 384 0.14 -27.81 5.04
C ALA A 384 1.38 -28.69 5.25
N PRO A 385 1.61 -29.23 6.48
CA PRO A 385 2.83 -29.95 6.79
C PRO A 385 3.05 -30.91 5.64
N SER A 386 4.17 -30.73 4.93
CA SER A 386 4.48 -31.52 3.74
C SER A 386 4.25 -32.96 4.16
N GLY A 387 3.17 -33.56 3.64
CA GLY A 387 2.85 -34.95 3.93
C GLY A 387 4.09 -35.71 3.59
N GLY A 388 4.81 -36.15 4.62
CA GLY A 388 5.92 -37.06 4.46
C GLY A 388 5.29 -38.34 4.00
N ASP A 389 5.11 -38.48 2.69
CA ASP A 389 4.90 -39.76 2.04
C ASP A 389 6.24 -40.51 2.12
N ASP A 390 6.69 -40.77 3.35
CA ASP A 390 7.73 -41.72 3.68
C ASP A 390 7.05 -43.07 3.84
N GLU A 391 6.33 -43.50 2.78
CA GLU A 391 6.06 -44.92 2.57
C GLU A 391 7.34 -45.54 2.01
N SER A 392 8.36 -45.64 2.86
CA SER A 392 9.37 -46.68 2.70
C SER A 392 8.72 -48.01 3.08
N GLU A 393 7.98 -48.59 2.12
CA GLU A 393 7.65 -50.01 2.16
C GLU A 393 8.96 -50.80 2.17
N GLY A 394 9.36 -51.23 3.36
CA GLY A 394 10.38 -52.24 3.56
C GLY A 394 9.90 -53.56 2.96
N ALA A 395 10.30 -53.83 1.71
CA ALA A 395 10.29 -55.18 1.17
C ALA A 395 11.42 -55.98 1.83
N THR A 396 11.12 -56.65 2.94
CA THR A 396 11.94 -57.77 3.44
C THR A 396 11.78 -58.93 2.45
N ALA A 397 12.84 -59.20 1.67
CA ALA A 397 12.95 -60.45 0.94
C ALA A 397 13.32 -61.55 1.94
N ASP A 398 12.36 -62.43 2.22
CA ASP A 398 12.61 -63.76 2.78
C ASP A 398 13.31 -64.60 1.69
N ASP A 399 14.60 -64.87 1.90
CA ASP A 399 15.41 -65.79 1.09
C ASP A 399 15.51 -67.14 1.80
N ASP A 400 14.51 -68.00 1.58
CA ASP A 400 14.52 -69.41 1.98
C ASP A 400 15.30 -70.25 0.95
N GLY A 401 16.63 -70.22 1.07
CA GLY A 401 17.53 -71.09 0.31
C GLY A 401 17.66 -72.49 0.93
N TYR A 402 16.73 -73.40 0.61
CA TYR A 402 16.90 -74.85 0.78
C TYR A 402 17.32 -75.49 -0.56
N TYR A 403 18.56 -75.96 -0.68
CA TYR A 403 18.88 -77.14 -1.51
C TYR A 403 20.10 -77.89 -0.94
N LEU A 404 19.85 -79.14 -0.51
CA LEU A 404 20.83 -80.20 -0.32
C LEU A 404 20.87 -81.06 -1.60
N ASN A 405 22.04 -81.18 -2.23
CA ASN A 405 22.70 -82.42 -2.68
C ASN A 405 23.90 -82.10 -3.57
#